data_AF-A0A8J5QZD6-F1
#
_entry.id   AF-A0A8J5QZD6-F1
#
_cell.length_a   1.000
_cell.length_b   1.000
_cell.length_c   1.000
_cell.angle_alpha   90.00
_cell.angle_beta   90.00
_cell.angle_gamma   90.00
#
_symmetry.space_group_name_H-M   'P 1'
#
loop_
_entity.id
_entity.type
_entity.pdbx_description
1 polymer ?
#
loop_
_entity_poly.entity_id
_entity_poly.type
_entity_poly.pdbx_seq_one_letter_code
_entity_poly.pdbx_strand_id
1 'polypeptide(L)'
;VACFIANRDDAIQLHKNLDSYFTGLLQDSELSKFILKRFSVVKYLTAIFTFLVTLSCAMRLVIPLNIVIKQLKNDIHPVRYPLLFPSVFPWKVTPDSYIYEIEFAIESFAVVTLCFITLSVDCLFTFYVFQMIGQLREISYCFKNLTEESDSQSILRKCIGQYQILIESRDMLQRLYGPIVLWIMVTNAVIMCTIAFQTTQMESIPVGRGLLIFTWIALKILQTFMYAWSGSCLTLESDECRDSIYACEWYGNKRLMTSIIIILSQRPLILTACNFSVVSVEIFQMVINTTVSYFFLLQTLE
;
A
#
# COMPACT_ATOMS: atom_id res chain seq x y z
N VAL A 1 11.65 -1.86 7.56
CA VAL A 1 12.86 -2.70 7.40
C VAL A 1 12.92 -3.85 8.41
N ALA A 2 12.84 -3.59 9.72
CA ALA A 2 12.89 -4.65 10.75
C ALA A 2 11.86 -5.78 10.54
N CYS A 3 10.60 -5.45 10.21
CA CYS A 3 9.57 -6.46 9.91
C CYS A 3 9.91 -7.37 8.71
N PHE A 4 10.56 -6.83 7.68
CA PHE A 4 11.00 -7.60 6.51
C PHE A 4 12.21 -8.48 6.81
N ILE A 5 13.12 -8.03 7.67
CA ILE A 5 14.26 -8.84 8.11
C ILE A 5 13.77 -10.00 8.98
N ALA A 6 12.86 -9.73 9.91
CA ALA A 6 12.31 -10.74 10.82
C ALA A 6 11.53 -11.84 10.08
N ASN A 7 10.80 -11.49 9.02
CA ASN A 7 9.97 -12.43 8.23
C ASN A 7 10.54 -12.64 6.82
N ARG A 8 11.87 -12.66 6.68
CA ARG A 8 12.54 -12.72 5.37
C ARG A 8 12.16 -13.96 4.57
N ASP A 9 12.13 -15.12 5.22
CA ASP A 9 11.84 -16.39 4.56
C ASP A 9 10.39 -16.45 4.08
N ASP A 10 9.44 -15.98 4.91
CA ASP A 10 8.03 -15.82 4.53
C ASP A 10 7.87 -14.87 3.34
N ALA A 11 8.62 -13.76 3.30
CA ALA A 11 8.58 -12.81 2.19
C ALA A 11 9.11 -13.42 0.87
N ILE A 12 10.19 -14.20 0.93
CA ILE A 12 10.75 -14.89 -0.24
C ILE A 12 9.78 -15.97 -0.75
N GLN A 13 9.21 -16.76 0.17
CA GLN A 13 8.26 -17.81 -0.18
C GLN A 13 6.97 -17.24 -0.77
N LEU A 14 6.44 -16.17 -0.18
CA LEU A 14 5.28 -15.45 -0.71
C LEU A 14 5.52 -14.96 -2.13
N HIS A 15 6.66 -14.29 -2.36
CA HIS A 15 7.01 -13.80 -3.68
C HIS A 15 7.10 -14.94 -4.69
N LYS A 16 7.81 -16.02 -4.36
CA LYS A 16 7.96 -17.18 -5.24
C LYS A 16 6.62 -17.84 -5.60
N ASN A 17 5.74 -18.00 -4.62
CA ASN A 17 4.42 -18.61 -4.82
C ASN A 17 3.54 -17.75 -5.75
N LEU A 18 3.49 -16.44 -5.51
CA LEU A 18 2.61 -15.55 -6.27
C LEU A 18 3.18 -15.21 -7.65
N ASP A 19 4.49 -15.01 -7.77
CA ASP A 19 5.14 -14.60 -9.02
C ASP A 19 5.19 -15.72 -10.06
N SER A 20 5.56 -16.94 -9.64
CA SER A 20 5.52 -18.12 -10.52
C SER A 20 4.13 -18.33 -11.10
N TYR A 21 3.10 -18.07 -10.30
CA TYR A 21 1.72 -18.21 -10.71
C TYR A 21 1.29 -17.10 -11.66
N PHE A 22 1.55 -15.85 -11.29
CA PHE A 22 1.19 -14.68 -12.08
C PHE A 22 1.83 -14.72 -13.46
N THR A 23 3.08 -15.19 -13.55
CA THR A 23 3.79 -15.40 -14.82
C THR A 23 3.12 -16.46 -15.69
N GLY A 24 2.71 -17.59 -15.11
CA GLY A 24 1.95 -18.62 -15.83
C GLY A 24 0.58 -18.10 -16.30
N LEU A 25 -0.07 -17.30 -15.47
CA LEU A 25 -1.39 -16.72 -15.76
C LEU A 25 -1.36 -15.66 -16.87
N LEU A 26 -0.24 -14.95 -17.03
CA LEU A 26 -0.02 -14.01 -18.14
C LEU A 26 0.18 -14.70 -19.50
N GLN A 27 0.53 -15.99 -19.53
CA GLN A 27 0.70 -16.75 -20.78
C GLN A 27 -0.65 -17.11 -21.43
N ASP A 28 -1.74 -17.17 -20.66
CA ASP A 28 -3.08 -17.42 -21.18
C ASP A 28 -3.72 -16.11 -21.70
N SER A 29 -3.85 -16.00 -23.02
CA SER A 29 -4.25 -14.75 -23.69
C SER A 29 -5.69 -14.31 -23.41
N GLU A 30 -6.59 -15.25 -23.11
CA GLU A 30 -8.00 -14.99 -22.80
C GLU A 30 -8.13 -14.51 -21.34
N LEU A 31 -7.52 -15.25 -20.42
CA LEU A 31 -7.58 -14.97 -18.99
C LEU A 31 -6.81 -13.69 -18.62
N SER A 32 -5.68 -13.44 -19.29
CA SER A 32 -4.87 -12.23 -19.13
C SER A 32 -5.69 -10.97 -19.42
N LYS A 33 -6.47 -10.93 -20.51
CA LYS A 33 -7.33 -9.78 -20.83
C LYS A 33 -8.41 -9.53 -19.77
N PHE A 34 -9.01 -10.60 -19.24
CA PHE A 34 -10.03 -10.50 -18.19
C PHE A 34 -9.46 -9.95 -16.88
N ILE A 35 -8.27 -10.42 -16.47
CA ILE A 35 -7.61 -10.00 -15.23
C ILE A 35 -7.00 -8.59 -15.37
N LEU A 36 -6.45 -8.24 -16.53
CA LEU A 36 -5.87 -6.93 -16.82
C LEU A 36 -6.89 -5.77 -16.81
N LYS A 37 -8.19 -6.04 -16.93
CA LYS A 37 -9.21 -4.97 -16.86
C LYS A 37 -9.19 -4.24 -15.51
N ARG A 38 -9.07 -4.97 -14.40
CA ARG A 38 -8.98 -4.39 -13.04
C ARG A 38 -7.56 -3.91 -12.71
N PHE A 39 -6.56 -4.42 -13.42
CA PHE A 39 -5.18 -3.93 -13.35
C PHE A 39 -5.07 -2.45 -13.72
N SER A 40 -5.91 -1.95 -14.64
CA SER A 40 -5.93 -0.52 -14.99
C SER A 40 -6.16 0.37 -13.77
N VAL A 41 -7.14 0.04 -12.92
CA VAL A 41 -7.44 0.83 -11.72
C VAL A 41 -6.27 0.81 -10.73
N VAL A 42 -5.70 -0.36 -10.48
CA VAL A 42 -4.53 -0.51 -9.59
C VAL A 42 -3.32 0.24 -10.14
N LYS A 43 -3.09 0.18 -11.46
CA LYS A 43 -2.03 0.92 -12.15
C LYS A 43 -2.21 2.43 -12.02
N TYR A 44 -3.43 2.94 -12.19
CA TYR A 44 -3.71 4.37 -12.00
C TYR A 44 -3.51 4.80 -10.54
N LEU A 45 -4.03 4.04 -9.57
CA LEU A 45 -3.86 4.35 -8.15
C LEU A 45 -2.37 4.35 -7.74
N THR A 46 -1.63 3.31 -8.12
CA THR A 46 -0.18 3.21 -7.82
C THR A 46 0.63 4.27 -8.56
N ALA A 47 0.27 4.65 -9.79
CA ALA A 47 0.93 5.73 -10.52
C ALA A 47 0.66 7.12 -9.91
N ILE A 48 -0.56 7.38 -9.45
CA ILE A 48 -0.88 8.63 -8.73
C ILE A 48 -0.10 8.67 -7.42
N PHE A 49 -0.06 7.54 -6.68
CA PHE A 49 0.71 7.45 -5.45
C PHE A 49 2.20 7.68 -5.68
N THR A 50 2.80 7.04 -6.69
CA THR A 50 4.22 7.24 -7.01
C THR A 50 4.52 8.68 -7.42
N PHE A 51 3.64 9.30 -8.20
CA PHE A 51 3.73 10.72 -8.54
C PHE A 51 3.68 11.62 -7.30
N LEU A 52 2.74 11.40 -6.38
CA LEU A 52 2.64 12.23 -5.17
C LEU A 52 3.83 12.07 -4.22
N VAL A 53 4.36 10.86 -4.05
CA VAL A 53 5.55 10.61 -3.22
C VAL A 53 6.79 11.28 -3.83
N THR A 54 7.01 11.10 -5.13
CA THR A 54 8.14 11.70 -5.84
C THR A 54 8.07 13.22 -5.85
N LEU A 55 6.88 13.79 -6.07
CA LEU A 55 6.61 15.22 -5.97
C LEU A 55 6.94 15.76 -4.57
N SER A 56 6.47 15.07 -3.53
CA SER A 56 6.72 15.46 -2.13
C SER A 56 8.22 15.44 -1.79
N CYS A 57 8.95 14.42 -2.24
CA CYS A 57 10.39 14.31 -2.01
C CYS A 57 11.17 15.37 -2.81
N ALA A 58 10.81 15.61 -4.06
CA ALA A 58 11.41 16.65 -4.90
C ALA A 58 11.20 18.04 -4.30
N MET A 59 9.97 18.33 -3.84
CA MET A 59 9.66 19.58 -3.17
C MET A 59 10.55 19.80 -1.92
N ARG A 60 10.77 18.76 -1.11
CA ARG A 60 11.65 18.83 0.07
C ARG A 60 13.10 19.16 -0.26
N LEU A 61 13.61 18.67 -1.39
CA LEU A 61 14.97 18.97 -1.86
C LEU A 61 15.10 20.39 -2.44
N VAL A 62 14.07 20.85 -3.15
CA VAL A 62 14.11 22.11 -3.91
C VAL A 62 13.90 23.34 -3.02
N ILE A 63 13.09 23.24 -1.95
CA ILE A 63 12.83 24.36 -1.02
C ILE A 63 14.12 24.97 -0.42
N PRO A 64 15.02 24.21 0.23
CA PRO A 64 16.24 24.79 0.81
C PRO A 64 17.15 25.40 -0.26
N LEU A 65 17.28 24.77 -1.43
CA LEU A 65 18.05 25.31 -2.55
C LEU A 65 17.50 26.66 -3.03
N ASN A 66 16.19 26.77 -3.21
CA ASN A 66 15.56 28.03 -3.61
C ASN A 66 15.75 29.14 -2.58
N ILE A 67 15.73 28.81 -1.29
CA ILE A 67 15.98 29.78 -0.22
C ILE A 67 17.43 30.29 -0.28
N VAL A 68 18.41 29.40 -0.41
CA VAL A 68 19.83 29.76 -0.51
C VAL A 68 20.09 30.60 -1.77
N ILE A 69 19.58 30.18 -2.94
CA ILE A 69 19.72 30.93 -4.20
C ILE A 69 19.13 32.34 -4.08
N LYS A 70 17.96 32.48 -3.45
CA LYS A 70 17.32 33.78 -3.27
C LYS A 70 18.08 34.69 -2.30
N GLN A 71 18.70 34.13 -1.26
CA GLN A 71 19.53 34.89 -0.33
C GLN A 71 20.82 35.38 -1.01
N LEU A 72 21.47 34.53 -1.81
CA LEU A 72 22.66 34.88 -2.59
C LEU A 72 22.36 35.96 -3.63
N LYS A 73 21.22 35.86 -4.33
CA LYS A 73 20.83 36.86 -5.34
C LYS A 73 20.50 38.23 -4.74
N ASN A 74 20.06 38.26 -3.48
CA ASN A 74 19.63 39.48 -2.80
C ASN A 74 20.72 40.06 -1.86
N ASP A 75 21.95 39.55 -1.91
CA ASP A 75 23.09 39.98 -1.08
C ASP A 75 22.76 40.06 0.43
N ILE A 76 21.97 39.10 0.94
CA ILE A 76 21.57 39.06 2.35
C ILE A 76 22.67 38.36 3.16
N HIS A 77 23.42 39.12 3.95
CA HIS A 77 24.41 38.58 4.91
C HIS A 77 23.91 38.70 6.35
N PRO A 78 24.07 37.66 7.19
CA PRO A 78 24.65 36.34 6.91
C PRO A 78 23.67 35.40 6.19
N VAL A 79 24.19 34.59 5.25
CA VAL A 79 23.43 33.56 4.53
C VAL A 79 22.97 32.51 5.55
N ARG A 80 21.66 32.28 5.64
CA ARG A 80 21.09 31.21 6.46
C ARG A 80 20.97 29.97 5.59
N TYR A 81 21.65 28.91 6.01
CA TYR A 81 21.63 27.60 5.38
C TYR A 81 20.53 26.72 5.99
N PRO A 82 19.33 26.64 5.40
CA PRO A 82 18.27 25.76 5.90
C PRO A 82 18.60 24.29 5.62
N LEU A 83 18.58 23.48 6.67
CA LEU A 83 18.64 22.02 6.58
C LEU A 83 17.32 21.46 6.00
N LEU A 84 17.35 20.28 5.36
CA LEU A 84 16.14 19.65 4.77
C LEU A 84 15.17 19.22 5.87
N PHE A 85 15.71 18.84 7.03
CA PHE A 85 14.98 18.53 8.23
C PHE A 85 15.42 19.45 9.38
N PRO A 86 14.53 19.80 10.31
CA PRO A 86 14.90 20.54 11.52
C PRO A 86 15.66 19.61 12.49
N SER A 87 16.89 19.26 12.13
CA SER A 87 17.81 18.41 12.89
C SER A 87 18.79 19.28 13.68
N VAL A 88 19.12 18.87 14.91
CA VAL A 88 20.12 19.56 15.74
C VAL A 88 21.43 18.79 15.64
N PHE A 89 22.45 19.41 15.05
CA PHE A 89 23.80 18.86 14.96
C PHE A 89 24.72 19.44 16.05
N PRO A 90 25.68 18.65 16.56
CA PRO A 90 26.56 19.09 17.65
C PRO A 90 27.65 20.07 17.20
N TRP A 91 27.86 20.24 15.89
CA TRP A 91 28.78 21.24 15.32
C TRP A 91 28.01 22.43 14.72
N LYS A 92 28.64 23.60 14.69
CA LYS A 92 28.05 24.83 14.13
C LYS A 92 28.39 24.94 12.66
N VAL A 93 27.39 25.13 11.81
CA VAL A 93 27.57 25.40 10.39
C VAL A 93 28.17 26.80 10.22
N THR A 94 29.46 26.86 9.90
CA THR A 94 30.15 28.12 9.57
C THR A 94 30.12 28.37 8.06
N PRO A 95 29.91 29.62 7.60
CA PRO A 95 29.81 29.95 6.17
C PRO A 95 31.02 29.54 5.32
N ASP A 96 32.22 29.50 5.92
CA ASP A 96 33.48 29.26 5.20
C ASP A 96 33.87 27.77 5.09
N SER A 97 33.00 26.84 5.49
CA SER A 97 33.33 25.42 5.55
C SER A 97 32.42 24.56 4.68
N TYR A 98 32.99 23.55 4.02
CA TYR A 98 32.29 22.54 3.21
C TYR A 98 31.34 21.63 4.02
N ILE A 99 31.23 21.84 5.35
CA ILE A 99 30.37 21.06 6.25
C ILE A 99 28.91 21.07 5.78
N TYR A 100 28.38 22.23 5.38
CA TYR A 100 26.99 22.33 4.93
C TYR A 100 26.73 21.52 3.65
N GLU A 101 27.67 21.53 2.69
CA GLU A 101 27.52 20.79 1.44
C GLU A 101 27.50 19.28 1.69
N ILE A 102 28.35 18.80 2.61
CA ILE A 102 28.39 17.40 3.03
C ILE A 102 27.09 17.02 3.75
N GLU A 103 26.61 17.83 4.70
CA GLU A 103 25.33 17.60 5.39
C GLU A 103 24.17 17.55 4.42
N PHE A 104 24.08 18.52 3.52
CA PHE A 104 23.04 18.59 2.50
C PHE A 104 23.06 17.34 1.60
N ALA A 105 24.24 16.86 1.21
CA ALA A 105 24.39 15.64 0.42
C ALA A 105 23.93 14.39 1.18
N ILE A 106 24.30 14.27 2.46
CA ILE A 106 23.88 13.15 3.33
C ILE A 106 22.36 13.16 3.53
N GLU A 107 21.78 14.31 3.88
CA GLU A 107 20.33 14.45 4.06
C GLU A 107 19.57 14.19 2.76
N SER A 108 20.07 14.68 1.62
CA SER A 108 19.48 14.41 0.31
C SER A 108 19.49 12.93 -0.04
N PHE A 109 20.61 12.24 0.21
CA PHE A 109 20.71 10.80 0.01
C PHE A 109 19.73 10.02 0.90
N ALA A 110 19.56 10.45 2.15
CA ALA A 110 18.58 9.87 3.07
C ALA A 110 17.14 10.05 2.58
N VAL A 111 16.76 11.24 2.09
CA VAL A 111 15.42 11.51 1.51
C VAL A 111 15.15 10.61 0.32
N VAL A 112 16.11 10.48 -0.60
CA VAL A 112 15.97 9.63 -1.78
C VAL A 112 15.80 8.16 -1.38
N THR A 113 16.60 7.69 -0.41
CA THR A 113 16.50 6.32 0.10
C THR A 113 15.13 6.06 0.75
N LEU A 114 14.63 6.97 1.57
CA LEU A 114 13.31 6.88 2.19
C LEU A 114 12.18 6.87 1.15
N CYS A 115 12.31 7.67 0.07
CA CYS A 115 11.38 7.69 -1.05
C CYS A 115 11.26 6.29 -1.68
N PHE A 116 12.41 5.68 -2.05
CA PHE A 116 12.42 4.34 -2.64
C PHE A 116 11.84 3.28 -1.70
N ILE A 117 12.24 3.28 -0.42
CA ILE A 117 11.71 2.32 0.55
C ILE A 117 10.20 2.43 0.67
N THR A 118 9.66 3.65 0.76
CA THR A 118 8.22 3.90 0.89
C THR A 118 7.49 3.37 -0.34
N LEU A 119 7.93 3.79 -1.54
CA LEU A 119 7.36 3.33 -2.81
C LEU A 119 7.38 1.81 -2.94
N SER A 120 8.51 1.17 -2.62
CA SER A 120 8.64 -0.28 -2.72
C SER A 120 7.67 -0.99 -1.77
N VAL A 121 7.62 -0.60 -0.50
CA VAL A 121 6.79 -1.31 0.50
C VAL A 121 5.30 -1.20 0.20
N ASP A 122 4.82 0.01 -0.10
CA ASP A 122 3.39 0.27 -0.37
C ASP A 122 2.94 -0.37 -1.69
N CYS A 123 3.75 -0.26 -2.76
CA CYS A 123 3.44 -0.86 -4.05
C CYS A 123 3.50 -2.38 -4.01
N LEU A 124 4.48 -2.98 -3.31
CA LEU A 124 4.57 -4.44 -3.17
C LEU A 124 3.36 -5.04 -2.47
N PHE A 125 2.83 -4.39 -1.43
CA PHE A 125 1.61 -4.84 -0.78
C PHE A 125 0.45 -4.92 -1.77
N THR A 126 0.21 -3.81 -2.47
CA THR A 126 -0.89 -3.69 -3.43
C THR A 126 -0.74 -4.71 -4.57
N PHE A 127 0.50 -4.95 -5.00
CA PHE A 127 0.82 -5.94 -6.02
C PHE A 127 0.54 -7.37 -5.56
N TYR A 128 0.96 -7.78 -4.36
CA TYR A 128 0.66 -9.12 -3.84
C TYR A 128 -0.83 -9.37 -3.67
N VAL A 129 -1.57 -8.38 -3.14
CA VAL A 129 -3.03 -8.47 -3.02
C VAL A 129 -3.67 -8.62 -4.40
N PHE A 130 -3.18 -7.89 -5.40
CA PHE A 130 -3.69 -8.01 -6.76
C PHE A 130 -3.37 -9.37 -7.39
N GLN A 131 -2.17 -9.92 -7.18
CA GLN A 131 -1.83 -11.27 -7.63
C GLN A 131 -2.80 -12.30 -7.04
N MET A 132 -3.12 -12.19 -5.76
CA MET A 132 -4.10 -13.05 -5.09
C MET A 132 -5.52 -12.91 -5.67
N ILE A 133 -5.97 -11.67 -5.95
CA ILE A 133 -7.24 -11.43 -6.67
C ILE A 133 -7.23 -12.11 -8.04
N GLY A 134 -6.11 -12.04 -8.77
CA GLY A 134 -5.95 -12.72 -10.05
C GLY A 134 -6.15 -14.23 -9.95
N GLN A 135 -5.61 -14.88 -8.91
CA GLN A 135 -5.80 -16.32 -8.70
C GLN A 135 -7.26 -16.67 -8.39
N LEU A 136 -7.93 -15.87 -7.54
CA LEU A 136 -9.36 -16.06 -7.24
C LEU A 136 -10.24 -15.98 -8.48
N ARG A 137 -9.90 -15.08 -9.41
CA ARG A 137 -10.61 -14.94 -10.69
C ARG A 137 -10.40 -16.11 -11.62
N GLU A 138 -9.19 -16.66 -11.70
CA GLU A 138 -8.96 -17.91 -12.45
C GLU A 138 -9.83 -19.02 -11.87
N ILE A 139 -9.80 -19.21 -10.55
CA ILE A 139 -10.59 -20.24 -9.88
C ILE A 139 -12.08 -20.05 -10.20
N SER A 140 -12.61 -18.83 -10.03
CA SER A 140 -14.01 -18.49 -10.37
C SER A 140 -14.34 -18.83 -11.84
N TYR A 141 -13.44 -18.52 -12.78
CA TYR A 141 -13.62 -18.82 -14.20
C TYR A 141 -13.62 -20.33 -14.48
N CYS A 142 -12.68 -21.08 -13.88
CA CYS A 142 -12.63 -22.53 -14.01
C CYS A 142 -13.90 -23.21 -13.51
N PHE A 143 -14.46 -22.75 -12.38
CA PHE A 143 -15.70 -23.31 -11.84
C PHE A 143 -16.95 -22.91 -12.65
N LYS A 144 -16.98 -21.74 -13.27
CA LYS A 144 -18.07 -21.32 -14.17
C LYS A 144 -18.11 -22.12 -15.46
N ASN A 145 -16.94 -22.52 -15.97
CA ASN A 145 -16.81 -23.25 -17.23
C ASN A 145 -16.61 -24.77 -17.04
N LEU A 146 -16.89 -25.29 -15.83
CA LEU A 146 -16.73 -26.71 -15.54
C LEU A 146 -17.85 -27.51 -16.26
N THR A 147 -17.52 -28.16 -17.38
CA THR A 147 -18.41 -29.09 -18.10
C THR A 147 -18.24 -30.53 -17.63
N GLU A 148 -19.30 -31.35 -17.72
CA GLU A 148 -19.35 -32.75 -17.22
C GLU A 148 -18.31 -33.74 -17.81
N GLU A 149 -17.48 -33.32 -18.77
CA GLU A 149 -16.50 -34.19 -19.41
C GLU A 149 -15.34 -34.61 -18.48
N SER A 150 -14.67 -35.68 -18.88
CA SER A 150 -13.64 -36.45 -18.16
C SER A 150 -12.45 -35.65 -17.60
N ASP A 151 -12.29 -34.37 -17.97
CA ASP A 151 -11.22 -33.49 -17.49
C ASP A 151 -11.58 -32.69 -16.21
N SER A 152 -12.83 -32.78 -15.75
CA SER A 152 -13.32 -32.07 -14.55
C SER A 152 -12.52 -32.36 -13.27
N GLN A 153 -11.98 -33.58 -13.10
CA GLN A 153 -11.21 -33.92 -11.89
C GLN A 153 -9.81 -33.33 -11.86
N SER A 154 -9.15 -33.19 -13.02
CA SER A 154 -7.80 -32.64 -13.12
C SER A 154 -7.83 -31.14 -12.81
N ILE A 155 -8.81 -30.44 -13.39
CA ILE A 155 -9.09 -29.02 -13.20
C ILE A 155 -9.45 -28.75 -11.75
N LEU A 156 -10.36 -29.55 -11.16
CA LEU A 156 -10.72 -29.40 -9.75
C LEU A 156 -9.50 -29.54 -8.83
N ARG A 157 -8.66 -30.56 -9.06
CA ARG A 157 -7.45 -30.78 -8.25
C ARG A 157 -6.48 -29.60 -8.37
N LYS A 158 -6.35 -29.01 -9.56
CA LYS A 158 -5.58 -27.78 -9.79
C LYS A 158 -6.17 -26.63 -8.97
N CYS A 159 -7.47 -26.36 -9.08
CA CYS A 159 -8.13 -25.26 -8.36
C CYS A 159 -8.04 -25.40 -6.83
N ILE A 160 -8.17 -26.62 -6.28
CA ILE A 160 -7.99 -26.87 -4.85
C ILE A 160 -6.55 -26.54 -4.42
N GLY A 161 -5.55 -27.01 -5.19
CA GLY A 161 -4.15 -26.72 -4.91
C GLY A 161 -3.84 -25.22 -4.95
N GLN A 162 -4.41 -24.51 -5.94
CA GLN A 162 -4.31 -23.05 -6.05
C GLN A 162 -4.94 -22.35 -4.83
N TYR A 163 -6.14 -22.76 -4.43
CA TYR A 163 -6.82 -22.19 -3.27
C TYR A 163 -6.05 -22.43 -1.96
N GLN A 164 -5.43 -23.60 -1.79
CA GLN A 164 -4.58 -23.88 -0.63
C GLN A 164 -3.35 -22.96 -0.59
N ILE A 165 -2.64 -22.82 -1.71
CA ILE A 165 -1.49 -21.90 -1.82
C ILE A 165 -1.93 -20.45 -1.53
N LEU A 166 -3.15 -20.08 -1.95
CA LEU A 166 -3.70 -18.76 -1.71
C LEU A 166 -3.95 -18.49 -0.22
N ILE A 167 -4.46 -19.47 0.52
CA ILE A 167 -4.64 -19.37 1.99
C ILE A 167 -3.28 -19.19 2.67
N GLU A 168 -2.28 -20.00 2.29
CA GLU A 168 -0.92 -19.89 2.83
C GLU A 168 -0.30 -18.52 2.50
N SER A 169 -0.49 -18.04 1.27
CA SER A 169 -0.02 -16.73 0.82
C SER A 169 -0.66 -15.58 1.59
N ARG A 170 -1.96 -15.70 1.89
CA ARG A 170 -2.69 -14.74 2.73
C ARG A 170 -2.11 -14.71 4.14
N ASP A 171 -1.83 -15.86 4.75
CA ASP A 171 -1.27 -15.93 6.11
C ASP A 171 0.15 -15.34 6.17
N MET A 172 0.99 -15.63 5.16
CA MET A 172 2.31 -15.01 5.03
C MET A 172 2.20 -13.48 4.85
N LEU A 173 1.28 -13.01 4.00
CA LEU A 173 1.07 -11.58 3.80
C LEU A 173 0.61 -10.90 5.11
N GLN A 174 -0.31 -11.50 5.86
CA GLN A 174 -0.78 -10.96 7.13
C GLN A 174 0.33 -10.90 8.19
N ARG A 175 1.20 -11.90 8.29
CA ARG A 175 2.34 -11.87 9.22
C ARG A 175 3.34 -10.77 8.88
N LEU A 176 3.65 -10.61 7.59
CA LEU A 176 4.60 -9.61 7.11
C LEU A 176 4.06 -8.18 7.20
N TYR A 177 2.87 -7.96 6.66
CA TYR A 177 2.28 -6.63 6.51
C TYR A 177 1.31 -6.24 7.62
N GLY A 178 0.83 -7.17 8.45
CA GLY A 178 -0.10 -6.86 9.54
C GLY A 178 0.42 -5.75 10.48
N PRO A 179 1.64 -5.87 11.04
CA PRO A 179 2.22 -4.82 11.87
C PRO A 179 2.46 -3.51 11.10
N ILE A 180 2.85 -3.63 9.83
CA ILE A 180 3.14 -2.48 8.95
C ILE A 180 1.87 -1.67 8.71
N VAL A 181 0.76 -2.34 8.36
CA VAL A 181 -0.53 -1.70 8.11
C VAL A 181 -1.04 -1.02 9.37
N LEU A 182 -1.01 -1.66 10.53
CA LEU A 182 -1.41 -1.01 11.79
C LEU A 182 -0.57 0.24 12.07
N TRP A 183 0.75 0.13 11.94
CA TRP A 183 1.65 1.25 12.16
C TRP A 183 1.39 2.41 11.19
N ILE A 184 1.19 2.11 9.91
CA ILE A 184 0.87 3.11 8.88
C ILE A 184 -0.47 3.78 9.18
N MET A 185 -1.51 3.03 9.55
CA MET A 185 -2.83 3.59 9.86
C MET A 185 -2.77 4.57 11.04
N VAL A 186 -2.10 4.18 12.13
CA VAL A 186 -1.94 5.03 13.32
C VAL A 186 -1.09 6.27 13.01
N THR A 187 0.07 6.07 12.38
CA THR A 187 0.96 7.19 12.06
C THR A 187 0.36 8.15 11.05
N ASN A 188 -0.38 7.66 10.05
CA ASN A 188 -1.08 8.53 9.10
C ASN A 188 -2.16 9.35 9.79
N ALA A 189 -2.93 8.78 10.73
CA ALA A 189 -3.92 9.53 11.50
C ALA A 189 -3.28 10.68 12.28
N VAL A 190 -2.19 10.40 13.01
CA VAL A 190 -1.45 11.40 13.79
C VAL A 190 -0.84 12.47 12.89
N ILE A 191 -0.23 12.08 11.77
CA ILE A 191 0.37 13.02 10.81
C ILE A 191 -0.71 13.92 10.19
N MET A 192 -1.84 13.38 9.76
CA MET A 192 -2.93 14.19 9.20
C MET A 192 -3.50 15.15 10.24
N CYS A 193 -3.68 14.70 11.48
CA CYS A 193 -4.17 15.53 12.58
C CYS A 193 -3.22 16.69 12.91
N THR A 194 -1.93 16.39 13.05
CA THR A 194 -0.91 17.42 13.33
C THR A 194 -0.74 18.42 12.20
N ILE A 195 -0.81 17.99 10.93
CA ILE A 195 -0.75 18.91 9.79
C ILE A 195 -1.99 19.81 9.75
N ALA A 196 -3.18 19.24 9.95
CA ALA A 196 -4.42 20.03 10.00
C ALA A 196 -4.37 21.08 11.10
N PHE A 197 -3.93 20.71 12.30
CA PHE A 197 -3.74 21.64 13.41
C PHE A 197 -2.66 22.71 13.11
N GLN A 198 -1.52 22.32 12.53
CA GLN A 198 -0.51 23.30 12.12
C GLN A 198 -1.05 24.31 11.09
N THR A 199 -2.00 23.91 10.24
CA THR A 199 -2.60 24.84 9.27
C THR A 199 -3.49 25.88 9.90
N THR A 200 -4.21 25.55 10.98
CA THR A 200 -5.10 26.50 11.67
C THR A 200 -4.34 27.56 12.44
N GLN A 201 -3.15 27.22 12.95
CA GLN A 201 -2.29 28.14 13.70
C GLN A 201 -1.52 29.14 12.82
N MET A 202 -1.62 29.04 11.49
CA MET A 202 -0.93 29.97 10.58
C MET A 202 -1.81 31.18 10.26
N GLU A 203 -1.36 32.39 10.64
CA GLU A 203 -2.05 33.66 10.34
C GLU A 203 -2.18 33.94 8.83
N SER A 204 -1.20 33.49 8.04
CA SER A 204 -1.25 33.53 6.58
C SER A 204 -0.54 32.33 5.97
N ILE A 205 -1.19 31.69 5.01
CA ILE A 205 -0.63 30.53 4.31
C ILE A 205 -0.10 30.99 2.95
N PRO A 206 1.23 31.15 2.77
CA PRO A 206 1.78 31.43 1.45
C PRO A 206 1.45 30.29 0.50
N VAL A 207 1.12 30.61 -0.75
CA VAL A 207 0.64 29.66 -1.78
C VAL A 207 1.53 28.41 -1.88
N GLY A 208 2.85 28.58 -1.87
CA GLY A 208 3.79 27.45 -1.93
C GLY A 208 3.71 26.52 -0.71
N ARG A 209 3.47 27.04 0.50
CA ARG A 209 3.31 26.23 1.71
C ARG A 209 1.94 25.55 1.78
N GLY A 210 0.89 26.23 1.32
CA GLY A 210 -0.44 25.63 1.17
C GLY A 210 -0.44 24.43 0.23
N LEU A 211 0.23 24.54 -0.93
CA LEU A 211 0.38 23.42 -1.87
C LEU A 211 1.14 22.24 -1.25
N LEU A 212 2.19 22.50 -0.45
CA LEU A 212 2.94 21.45 0.25
C LEU A 212 2.06 20.70 1.26
N ILE A 213 1.28 21.44 2.05
CA ILE A 213 0.39 20.85 3.05
C ILE A 213 -0.69 20.01 2.35
N PHE A 214 -1.30 20.56 1.30
CA PHE A 214 -2.32 19.85 0.52
C PHE A 214 -1.78 18.56 -0.10
N THR A 215 -0.62 18.62 -0.75
CA THR A 215 0.01 17.44 -1.36
C THR A 215 0.35 16.37 -0.32
N TRP A 216 0.78 16.76 0.88
CA TRP A 216 1.06 15.82 1.96
C TRP A 216 -0.19 15.17 2.55
N ILE A 217 -1.25 15.93 2.79
CA ILE A 217 -2.54 15.39 3.25
C ILE A 217 -3.09 14.43 2.20
N ALA A 218 -3.11 14.85 0.93
CA ALA A 218 -3.58 14.02 -0.17
C ALA A 218 -2.78 12.71 -0.28
N LEU A 219 -1.46 12.78 -0.12
CA LEU A 219 -0.59 11.60 -0.09
C LEU A 219 -0.97 10.64 1.05
N LYS A 220 -1.20 11.14 2.27
CA LYS A 220 -1.54 10.30 3.43
C LYS A 220 -2.93 9.69 3.33
N ILE A 221 -3.90 10.43 2.80
CA ILE A 221 -5.23 9.91 2.50
C ILE A 221 -5.13 8.80 1.45
N LEU A 222 -4.41 9.03 0.35
CA LEU A 222 -4.25 8.05 -0.72
C LEU A 222 -3.53 6.79 -0.24
N GLN A 223 -2.47 6.92 0.55
CA GLN A 223 -1.74 5.79 1.13
C GLN A 223 -2.71 4.90 1.94
N THR A 224 -3.45 5.51 2.86
CA THR A 224 -4.42 4.83 3.74
C THR A 224 -5.53 4.16 2.92
N PHE A 225 -6.04 4.87 1.91
CA PHE A 225 -7.06 4.36 1.00
C PHE A 225 -6.56 3.16 0.19
N MET A 226 -5.33 3.20 -0.36
CA MET A 226 -4.79 2.08 -1.15
C MET A 226 -4.73 0.77 -0.35
N TYR A 227 -4.31 0.82 0.91
CA TYR A 227 -4.29 -0.36 1.78
C TYR A 227 -5.69 -0.91 2.03
N ALA A 228 -6.62 -0.03 2.46
CA ALA A 228 -8.00 -0.40 2.78
C ALA A 228 -8.77 -0.92 1.56
N TRP A 229 -8.65 -0.22 0.43
CA TRP A 229 -9.28 -0.59 -0.84
C TRP A 229 -8.79 -1.94 -1.35
N SER A 230 -7.48 -2.18 -1.31
CA SER A 230 -6.89 -3.46 -1.71
C SER A 230 -7.45 -4.62 -0.89
N GLY A 231 -7.54 -4.47 0.44
CA GLY A 231 -8.11 -5.49 1.31
C GLY A 231 -9.60 -5.75 1.09
N SER A 232 -10.40 -4.70 0.90
CA SER A 232 -11.82 -4.85 0.53
C SER A 232 -12.01 -5.50 -0.83
N CYS A 233 -11.17 -5.16 -1.82
CA CYS A 233 -11.22 -5.80 -3.14
C CYS A 233 -10.93 -7.30 -3.05
N LEU A 234 -9.95 -7.72 -2.23
CA LEU A 234 -9.64 -9.13 -2.04
C LEU A 234 -10.82 -9.87 -1.39
N THR A 235 -11.43 -9.27 -0.38
CA THR A 235 -12.57 -9.87 0.33
C THR A 235 -13.76 -10.04 -0.62
N LEU A 236 -14.10 -8.99 -1.37
CA LEU A 236 -15.17 -9.03 -2.37
C LEU A 236 -14.95 -10.12 -3.43
N GLU A 237 -13.73 -10.20 -3.98
CA GLU A 237 -13.39 -11.21 -4.99
C GLU A 237 -13.36 -12.63 -4.41
N SER A 238 -13.01 -12.77 -3.13
CA SER A 238 -13.12 -14.05 -2.43
C SER A 238 -14.58 -14.49 -2.29
N ASP A 239 -15.50 -13.56 -2.04
CA ASP A 239 -16.93 -13.86 -1.94
C ASP A 239 -17.51 -14.21 -3.32
N GLU A 240 -17.22 -13.43 -4.35
CA GLU A 240 -17.63 -13.72 -5.73
C GLU A 240 -17.10 -15.09 -6.22
N CYS A 241 -15.88 -15.45 -5.82
CA CYS A 241 -15.32 -16.77 -6.10
C CYS A 241 -16.14 -17.89 -5.45
N ARG A 242 -16.58 -17.71 -4.19
CA ARG A 242 -17.42 -18.69 -3.49
C ARG A 242 -18.79 -18.81 -4.13
N ASP A 243 -19.39 -17.69 -4.52
CA ASP A 243 -20.68 -17.69 -5.22
C ASP A 243 -20.59 -18.43 -6.56
N SER A 244 -19.49 -18.24 -7.29
CA SER A 244 -19.20 -18.95 -8.53
C SER A 244 -19.04 -20.45 -8.32
N ILE A 245 -18.35 -20.85 -7.25
CA ILE A 245 -18.18 -22.26 -6.86
C ILE A 245 -19.53 -22.87 -6.44
N TYR A 246 -20.36 -22.13 -5.72
CA TYR A 246 -21.68 -22.61 -5.30
C TYR A 246 -22.62 -22.81 -6.48
N ALA A 247 -22.57 -21.90 -7.47
CA ALA A 247 -23.42 -21.92 -8.66
C ALA A 247 -23.02 -22.98 -9.70
N CYS A 248 -21.87 -23.65 -9.56
CA CYS A 248 -21.49 -24.70 -10.50
C CYS A 248 -22.41 -25.94 -10.39
N GLU A 249 -22.51 -26.72 -11.45
CA GLU A 249 -23.39 -27.91 -11.50
C GLU A 249 -22.75 -29.12 -10.80
N TRP A 250 -22.55 -29.03 -9.48
CA TRP A 250 -21.89 -30.08 -8.69
C TRP A 250 -22.81 -31.25 -8.30
N TYR A 251 -24.10 -31.14 -8.60
CA TYR A 251 -25.16 -32.09 -8.25
C TYR A 251 -25.14 -33.31 -9.18
N GLY A 252 -24.20 -34.23 -8.97
CA GLY A 252 -24.14 -35.47 -9.76
C GLY A 252 -22.93 -36.35 -9.44
N ASN A 253 -21.81 -35.74 -9.03
CA ASN A 253 -20.59 -36.45 -8.71
C ASN A 253 -20.21 -36.27 -7.23
N LYS A 254 -20.33 -37.35 -6.45
CA LYS A 254 -20.04 -37.35 -5.00
C LYS A 254 -18.64 -36.81 -4.65
N ARG A 255 -17.63 -37.07 -5.49
CA ARG A 255 -16.25 -36.59 -5.24
C ARG A 255 -16.09 -35.10 -5.51
N LEU A 256 -16.75 -34.57 -6.53
CA LEU A 256 -16.78 -33.13 -6.82
C LEU A 256 -17.51 -32.39 -5.68
N MET A 257 -18.67 -32.93 -5.28
CA MET A 257 -19.47 -32.39 -4.18
C MET A 257 -18.65 -32.28 -2.88
N THR A 258 -17.95 -33.34 -2.44
CA THR A 258 -17.14 -33.27 -1.21
C THR A 258 -16.06 -32.19 -1.29
N SER A 259 -15.37 -32.08 -2.43
CA SER A 259 -14.28 -31.11 -2.60
C SER A 259 -14.78 -29.66 -2.63
N ILE A 260 -15.91 -29.43 -3.30
CA ILE A 260 -16.56 -28.12 -3.38
C ILE A 260 -17.08 -27.70 -2.00
N ILE A 261 -17.70 -28.62 -1.26
CA ILE A 261 -18.14 -28.36 0.11
C ILE A 261 -16.95 -27.99 1.00
N ILE A 262 -15.80 -28.67 0.86
CA ILE A 262 -14.59 -28.33 1.63
C ILE A 262 -14.15 -26.89 1.33
N ILE A 263 -14.11 -26.48 0.05
CA ILE A 263 -13.75 -25.09 -0.31
C ILE A 263 -14.77 -24.10 0.25
N LEU A 264 -16.06 -24.34 0.06
CA LEU A 264 -17.13 -23.47 0.56
C LEU A 264 -17.17 -23.39 2.09
N SER A 265 -16.72 -24.42 2.79
CA SER A 265 -16.61 -24.46 4.26
C SER A 265 -15.45 -23.63 4.81
N GLN A 266 -14.45 -23.28 3.99
CA GLN A 266 -13.40 -22.36 4.41
C GLN A 266 -13.96 -20.97 4.64
N ARG A 267 -13.30 -20.12 5.43
CA ARG A 267 -13.69 -18.70 5.56
C ARG A 267 -13.21 -17.91 4.33
N PRO A 268 -13.94 -16.85 3.91
CA PRO A 268 -13.47 -16.00 2.83
C PRO A 268 -12.09 -15.41 3.16
N LEU A 269 -11.30 -15.15 2.12
CA LEU A 269 -9.97 -14.58 2.29
C LEU A 269 -10.08 -13.12 2.70
N ILE A 270 -9.94 -12.91 4.00
CA ILE A 270 -9.94 -11.60 4.63
C ILE A 270 -8.51 -11.28 5.08
N LEU A 271 -8.05 -10.04 4.84
CA LEU A 271 -6.80 -9.54 5.40
C LEU A 271 -7.06 -8.93 6.78
N THR A 272 -6.34 -9.39 7.79
CA THR A 272 -6.36 -8.82 9.14
C THR A 272 -5.00 -8.22 9.45
N ALA A 273 -5.01 -7.06 10.07
CA ALA A 273 -3.82 -6.40 10.58
C ALA A 273 -3.60 -6.88 12.04
N CYS A 274 -2.56 -7.70 12.24
CA CYS A 274 -2.22 -8.36 13.51
C CYS A 274 -3.38 -9.11 14.19
N ASN A 275 -4.32 -9.67 13.43
CA ASN A 275 -5.57 -10.27 13.94
C ASN A 275 -6.45 -9.33 14.79
N PHE A 276 -6.13 -8.04 14.82
CA PHE A 276 -6.86 -7.05 15.61
C PHE A 276 -7.95 -6.37 14.79
N SER A 277 -7.64 -6.01 13.54
CA SER A 277 -8.56 -5.24 12.69
C SER A 277 -8.57 -5.75 11.25
N VAL A 278 -9.74 -5.81 10.62
CA VAL A 278 -9.91 -6.28 9.24
C VAL A 278 -9.55 -5.16 8.28
N VAL A 279 -8.55 -5.38 7.41
CA VAL A 279 -8.12 -4.40 6.40
C VAL A 279 -9.22 -4.21 5.36
N SER A 280 -10.08 -3.22 5.60
CA SER A 280 -11.22 -2.86 4.76
C SER A 280 -11.37 -1.34 4.66
N VAL A 281 -12.25 -0.90 3.75
CA VAL A 281 -12.68 0.50 3.63
C VAL A 281 -13.30 1.02 4.94
N GLU A 282 -13.84 0.16 5.81
CA GLU A 282 -14.33 0.58 7.14
C GLU A 282 -13.19 1.09 8.03
N ILE A 283 -12.00 0.46 8.01
CA ILE A 283 -10.83 0.99 8.73
C ILE A 283 -10.43 2.36 8.18
N PHE A 284 -10.48 2.56 6.86
CA PHE A 284 -10.18 3.87 6.28
C PHE A 284 -11.13 4.95 6.82
N GLN A 285 -12.44 4.69 6.84
CA GLN A 285 -13.42 5.61 7.41
C GLN A 285 -13.15 5.86 8.90
N MET A 286 -12.83 4.82 9.66
CA MET A 286 -12.47 4.94 11.07
C MET A 286 -11.26 5.85 11.27
N VAL A 287 -10.20 5.68 10.46
CA VAL A 287 -8.98 6.51 10.51
C VAL A 287 -9.29 7.98 10.22
N ILE A 288 -10.09 8.26 9.18
CA ILE A 288 -10.47 9.64 8.83
C ILE A 288 -11.32 10.27 9.94
N ASN A 289 -12.35 9.57 10.43
CA ASN A 289 -13.20 10.06 11.52
C ASN A 289 -12.37 10.36 12.78
N THR A 290 -11.49 9.43 13.14
CA THR A 290 -10.59 9.57 14.29
C THR A 290 -9.70 10.81 14.13
N THR A 291 -9.10 10.99 12.96
CA THR A 291 -8.26 12.15 12.64
C THR A 291 -9.01 13.47 12.84
N VAL A 292 -10.23 13.56 12.31
CA VAL A 292 -11.09 14.75 12.42
C VAL A 292 -11.53 15.00 13.87
N SER A 293 -11.91 13.95 14.60
CA SER A 293 -12.28 14.06 16.02
C SER A 293 -11.13 14.55 16.88
N TYR A 294 -9.92 14.01 16.70
CA TYR A 294 -8.73 14.48 17.44
C TYR A 294 -8.33 15.90 17.02
N PHE A 295 -8.49 16.27 15.75
CA PHE A 295 -8.25 17.64 15.30
C PHE A 295 -9.18 18.64 16.02
N PHE A 296 -10.50 18.37 16.07
CA PHE A 296 -11.43 19.23 16.79
C PHE A 296 -11.13 19.27 18.29
N LEU A 297 -10.75 18.14 18.89
CA LEU A 297 -10.35 18.11 20.29
C LEU A 297 -9.16 19.05 20.55
N LEU A 298 -8.12 18.99 19.71
CA LEU A 298 -6.97 19.90 19.83
C LEU A 298 -7.38 21.36 19.68
N GLN A 299 -8.29 21.65 18.76
CA GLN A 299 -8.80 23.01 18.56
C GLN A 299 -9.62 23.52 19.76
N THR A 300 -10.31 22.65 20.49
CA THR A 300 -11.05 23.04 21.71
C THR A 300 -10.18 23.22 22.96
N LEU A 301 -8.95 22.69 22.93
CA LEU A 301 -8.00 22.80 24.05
C LEU A 301 -7.15 24.08 23.98
N GLU A 302 -7.19 24.80 22.86
CA GLU A 302 -6.63 26.15 22.69
C GLU A 302 -7.67 27.24 22.96
#